data_AF-A0A351LA74-F1
#
_entry.id   AF-A0A351LA74-F1
#
_cell.length_a   1.000
_cell.length_b   1.000
_cell.length_c   1.000
_cell.angle_alpha   90.00
_cell.angle_beta   90.00
_cell.angle_gamma   90.00
#
_symmetry.space_group_name_H-M   'P 1'
#
loop_
_entity.id
_entity.type
_entity.pdbx_description
1 polymer ?
#
loop_
_entity_poly.entity_id
_entity_poly.type
_entity_poly.pdbx_seq_one_letter_code
_entity_poly.pdbx_strand_id
1 'polypeptide(L)' 'MTSRYTVEEGGRLNNYAIEPKMYVEDSTSRAGFTEYAEKLNGRLAMIGFVSLLALEVITGHGVIGWISNL' A
#
# COMPACT_ATOMS: atom_id res chain seq x y z
N MET A 1 25.49 -17.06 8.35
CA MET A 1 25.83 -16.35 9.59
C MET A 1 26.93 -15.34 9.25
N THR A 2 26.60 -14.05 9.16
CA THR A 2 27.60 -13.00 8.92
C THR A 2 28.44 -12.83 10.18
N SER A 3 29.70 -13.26 10.14
CA SER A 3 30.60 -13.22 11.30
C SER A 3 30.93 -11.77 11.63
N ARG A 4 30.69 -11.36 12.89
CA ARG A 4 30.99 -10.01 13.42
C ARG A 4 32.50 -9.70 13.48
N TYR A 5 33.33 -10.73 13.36
CA TYR A 5 34.78 -10.62 13.42
C TYR A 5 35.42 -11.63 12.46
N THR A 6 36.52 -11.22 11.82
CA THR A 6 37.41 -12.11 11.08
C THR A 6 38.79 -12.04 11.72
N VAL A 7 39.43 -13.20 11.90
CA VAL A 7 40.81 -13.28 12.39
C VAL A 7 41.70 -13.38 11.16
N GLU A 8 42.54 -12.38 10.96
CA GLU A 8 43.52 -12.39 9.88
C GLU A 8 44.64 -13.40 10.18
N GLU A 9 45.32 -13.90 9.15
CA GLU A 9 46.44 -14.85 9.25
C GLU A 9 47.55 -14.38 10.24
N GLY A 10 47.67 -13.07 10.44
CA GLY A 10 48.57 -12.43 11.41
C GLY A 10 48.04 -12.34 12.86
N GLY A 11 46.98 -13.06 13.21
CA GLY A 11 46.42 -13.10 14.57
C GLY A 11 45.71 -11.83 15.01
N ARG A 12 45.42 -10.90 14.09
CA ARG A 12 44.73 -9.63 14.38
C ARG A 12 43.22 -9.81 14.20
N LEU A 13 42.46 -9.27 15.14
CA LEU A 13 41.00 -9.28 15.13
C LEU A 13 40.47 -8.04 14.40
N ASN A 14 39.77 -8.24 13.29
CA ASN A 14 39.07 -7.17 12.59
C ASN A 14 37.57 -7.23 12.95
N ASN A 15 37.09 -6.22 13.66
CA ASN A 15 35.68 -6.05 14.00
C ASN A 15 35.06 -5.00 13.05
N TYR A 16 34.13 -5.42 12.20
CA TYR A 16 33.44 -4.53 11.27
C TYR A 16 32.15 -4.01 11.89
N ALA A 17 31.92 -2.69 11.80
CA ALA A 17 30.67 -2.09 12.21
C ALA A 17 29.54 -2.57 11.28
N ILE A 18 28.54 -3.26 11.83
CA ILE A 18 27.33 -3.63 11.10
C ILE A 18 26.32 -2.51 11.31
N GLU A 19 25.89 -1.89 10.22
CA GLU A 19 24.86 -0.86 10.29
C GLU A 19 23.57 -1.45 10.86
N PRO A 20 22.95 -0.78 11.86
CA PRO A 20 21.65 -1.19 12.35
C PRO A 20 20.66 -1.06 11.19
N LYS A 21 19.97 -2.16 10.86
CA LYS A 21 18.85 -2.10 9.92
C LYS A 21 17.77 -1.22 10.55
N MET A 22 17.44 -0.12 9.89
CA MET A 22 16.27 0.69 10.23
C MET A 22 15.02 -0.17 9.98
N TYR A 23 14.39 -0.61 11.05
CA TYR A 23 13.06 -1.21 10.96
C TYR A 23 12.07 -0.05 10.89
N VAL A 24 11.43 0.10 9.73
CA VAL A 24 10.19 0.89 9.66
C VAL A 24 9.18 0.09 10.45
N GLU A 25 8.90 0.54 11.67
CA GLU A 25 7.76 0.02 12.41
C GLU A 25 6.54 0.46 11.60
N ASP A 26 5.89 -0.50 10.93
CA ASP A 26 4.56 -0.30 10.36
C ASP A 26 3.66 -0.02 11.54
N SER A 27 3.66 1.24 11.99
CA SER A 27 2.86 1.70 13.10
C SER A 27 1.43 1.38 12.71
N THR A 28 0.92 0.29 13.28
CA THR A 28 -0.48 -0.10 13.31
C THR A 28 -1.25 1.03 14.00
N SER A 29 -1.41 2.15 13.30
CA SER A 29 -2.34 3.19 13.67
C SER A 29 -3.70 2.61 13.35
N ARG A 30 -4.23 1.85 14.31
CA ARG A 30 -5.57 1.25 14.30
C ARG A 30 -6.69 2.31 14.38
N ALA A 31 -6.36 3.57 14.07
CA ALA A 31 -7.28 4.70 13.96
C ALA A 31 -6.82 5.60 12.78
N GLY A 32 -7.47 5.48 11.62
CA GLY A 32 -7.24 6.35 10.45
C GLY A 32 -7.23 5.64 9.10
N PHE A 33 -7.06 6.41 8.01
CA PHE A 33 -6.90 5.92 6.63
C PHE A 33 -5.67 5.01 6.54
N THR A 34 -5.87 3.71 6.75
CA THR A 34 -4.83 2.70 6.55
C THR A 34 -4.62 2.48 5.06
N GLU A 35 -3.40 2.15 4.64
CA GLU A 35 -3.09 1.85 3.23
C GLU A 35 -4.03 0.76 2.66
N TYR A 36 -4.44 -0.18 3.51
CA TYR A 36 -5.43 -1.20 3.17
C TYR A 36 -6.82 -0.60 2.89
N ALA A 37 -7.31 0.27 3.78
CA ALA A 37 -8.59 0.95 3.62
C ALA A 37 -8.61 1.85 2.36
N GLU A 38 -7.52 2.56 2.08
CA GLU A 38 -7.37 3.38 0.88
C GLU A 38 -7.43 2.53 -0.39
N LYS A 39 -6.69 1.41 -0.43
CA LYS A 39 -6.70 0.47 -1.56
C LYS A 39 -8.09 -0.15 -1.77
N LEU A 40 -8.78 -0.51 -0.69
CA LEU A 40 -10.14 -1.05 -0.78
C LEU A 40 -11.13 -0.02 -1.31
N ASN A 41 -11.14 1.18 -0.72
CA ASN A 41 -12.03 2.25 -1.14
C ASN A 41 -11.78 2.67 -2.60
N GLY A 42 -10.51 2.73 -3.02
CA GLY A 42 -10.14 2.99 -4.40
C GLY A 42 -10.69 1.96 -5.39
N ARG A 43 -10.63 0.66 -5.05
CA ARG A 43 -11.19 -0.42 -5.90
C ARG A 43 -12.70 -0.34 -6.01
N LEU A 44 -13.38 -0.11 -4.88
CA LEU A 44 -14.83 0.05 -4.86
C LEU A 44 -15.26 1.27 -5.71
N ALA A 45 -14.52 2.38 -5.65
CA ALA A 45 -14.77 3.55 -6.47
C ALA A 45 -14.59 3.26 -7.98
N MET A 46 -13.53 2.54 -8.36
CA MET A 46 -13.33 2.15 -9.77
C MET A 46 -14.47 1.27 -10.29
N ILE A 47 -14.92 0.30 -9.49
CA ILE A 47 -16.06 -0.56 -9.85
C ILE A 47 -17.34 0.25 -9.96
N GLY A 48 -17.59 1.16 -9.02
CA GLY A 48 -18.75 2.05 -9.04
C GLY A 48 -18.77 2.92 -10.30
N PHE A 49 -17.63 3.50 -10.68
CA PHE A 49 -17.50 4.32 -11.87
C PHE A 49 -17.76 3.53 -13.17
N VAL A 50 -17.16 2.35 -13.31
CA VAL A 50 -17.38 1.49 -14.49
C VAL A 50 -18.83 1.02 -14.56
N SER A 51 -19.43 0.66 -13.42
CA SER A 51 -20.85 0.28 -13.34
C SER A 51 -21.77 1.42 -13.78
N LEU A 52 -21.46 2.66 -13.40
CA LEU A 52 -22.21 3.85 -13.82
C LEU A 52 -22.13 4.07 -15.34
N LEU A 53 -20.94 3.97 -15.92
CA LEU A 53 -20.77 4.06 -17.39
C LEU A 53 -21.53 2.95 -18.11
N ALA A 54 -21.47 1.72 -17.62
CA ALA A 54 -22.21 0.60 -18.21
C ALA A 54 -23.72 0.83 -18.14
N LEU A 55 -24.23 1.34 -17.01
CA LEU A 55 -25.64 1.67 -16.83
C LEU A 55 -26.08 2.79 -17.78
N GLU A 56 -25.26 3.83 -17.97
CA GLU A 56 -25.52 4.90 -18.93
C GLU A 56 -25.66 4.38 -20.37
N VAL A 57 -24.75 3.48 -20.79
CA VAL A 57 -24.79 2.86 -22.12
C VAL A 57 -26.05 2.01 -22.32
N ILE A 58 -26.46 1.24 -21.31
CA ILE A 58 -27.64 0.37 -21.40
C ILE A 58 -28.94 1.18 -21.38
N THR A 59 -29.01 2.23 -20.57
CA THR A 59 -30.25 2.99 -20.33
C THR A 59 -30.47 4.09 -21.38
N GLY A 60 -29.41 4.55 -22.06
CA GLY A 60 -29.45 5.59 -23.08
C GLY A 60 -29.87 6.98 -22.56
N HIS A 61 -30.15 7.08 -21.26
CA HIS A 61 -30.45 8.31 -20.52
C HIS A 61 -29.40 8.42 -19.43
N GLY A 62 -28.67 9.54 -19.39
CA GLY A 62 -27.59 9.75 -18.43
C GLY A 62 -28.07 9.55 -17.00
N VAL A 63 -27.24 8.96 -16.14
CA VAL A 63 -27.58 8.69 -14.72
C VAL A 63 -27.99 9.97 -13.97
N ILE A 64 -27.43 11.11 -14.40
CA ILE A 64 -27.80 12.45 -13.91
C ILE A 64 -29.27 12.77 -14.18
N GLY A 65 -29.80 12.37 -15.35
CA GLY A 65 -31.21 12.59 -15.70
C GLY A 65 -32.17 11.73 -14.89
N TRP A 66 -31.75 10.53 -14.47
CA TRP A 66 -32.55 9.69 -13.57
C TRP A 66 -32.58 10.23 -12.13
N ILE A 67 -31.42 10.68 -11.61
CA ILE A 67 -31.33 11.30 -10.28
C ILE A 67 -32.02 12.67 -10.24
N SER A 68 -31.96 13.47 -11.31
CA SER A 68 -32.63 14.77 -11.37
C SER A 68 -34.14 14.68 -11.54
N ASN A 69 -34.65 13.53 -11.97
CA ASN A 69 -36.08 13.28 -12.18
C ASN A 69 -36.70 12.45 -11.04
N LEU A 70 -35.98 12.33 -9.92
CA LEU A 70 -36.45 11.82 -8.64
C LEU A 70 -37.06 12.96 -7.81
#